data_AF-A0A2R5ETV4-F1
#
_entry.id   AF-A0A2R5ETV4-F1
#
_cell.length_a   1.000
_cell.length_b   1.000
_cell.length_c   1.000
_cell.angle_alpha   90.00
_cell.angle_beta   90.00
_cell.angle_gamma   90.00
#
_symmetry.space_group_name_H-M   'P 1'
#
loop_
_entity.id
_entity.type
_entity.pdbx_description
1 polymer ?
#
loop_
_entity_poly.entity_id
_entity_poly.type
_entity_poly.pdbx_seq_one_letter_code
_entity_poly.pdbx_strand_id
1 'polypeptide(L)'
;MEDDSMARGRILDEEVAPGSTKLRCLPGATKLKNGDALAVRGKDGKGAECFRVLPTEDGEELRLELDRPTAGRWKRHTLLLPAAAAVSDRDGWVLLPFRGRVSPVGGVAVRLKHEDRTLEERWPLEQGKTNVLPDFVWAK
;
A
#
# COMPACT_ATOMS: atom_id res chain seq x y z
N MET A 1 -4.39 18.14 2.45
CA MET A 1 -3.23 17.96 3.34
C MET A 1 -3.63 17.00 4.45
N GLU A 2 -4.01 15.75 4.10
CA GLU A 2 -4.63 14.77 5.01
C GLU A 2 -3.84 13.45 5.13
N ASP A 3 -2.99 13.12 4.15
CA ASP A 3 -2.32 11.80 4.07
C ASP A 3 -1.28 11.56 5.18
N ASP A 4 -0.75 12.62 5.79
CA ASP A 4 0.34 12.53 6.78
C ASP A 4 -0.08 11.81 8.06
N SER A 5 -1.32 11.98 8.50
CA SER A 5 -1.84 11.38 9.74
C SER A 5 -2.10 9.87 9.62
N MET A 6 -2.23 9.38 8.38
CA MET A 6 -2.50 7.98 8.04
C MET A 6 -1.25 7.24 7.57
N ALA A 7 -0.16 7.96 7.34
CA ALA A 7 1.08 7.39 6.87
C ALA A 7 1.67 6.39 7.87
N ARG A 8 2.13 5.26 7.33
CA ARG A 8 2.91 4.25 8.06
C ARG A 8 4.36 4.67 8.22
N GLY A 9 4.81 5.62 7.41
CA GLY A 9 6.13 6.22 7.50
C GLY A 9 6.46 7.09 6.29
N ARG A 10 7.73 7.48 6.21
CA ARG A 10 8.28 8.26 5.10
C ARG A 10 9.61 7.71 4.65
N ILE A 11 9.89 7.77 3.36
CA ILE A 11 11.22 7.46 2.83
C ILE A 11 12.25 8.45 3.39
N LEU A 12 13.35 7.92 3.92
CA LEU A 12 14.48 8.68 4.44
C LEU A 12 15.61 8.86 3.43
N ASP A 13 15.73 7.96 2.46
CA ASP A 13 16.71 8.06 1.39
C ASP A 13 16.45 9.31 0.55
N GLU A 14 17.51 10.03 0.18
CA GLU A 14 17.43 11.15 -0.76
C GLU A 14 16.77 10.69 -2.06
N GLU A 15 17.12 9.49 -2.49
CA GLU A 15 16.57 8.83 -3.65
C GLU A 15 16.53 7.30 -3.49
N VAL A 16 15.44 6.69 -3.94
CA VAL A 16 15.29 5.25 -4.17
C VAL A 16 15.18 5.05 -5.67
N ALA A 17 16.18 4.42 -6.27
CA ALA A 17 16.22 4.19 -7.70
C ALA A 17 15.34 2.98 -8.09
N PRO A 18 14.86 2.89 -9.36
CA PRO A 18 14.27 1.67 -9.88
C PRO A 18 15.22 0.47 -9.69
N GLY A 19 14.68 -0.69 -9.37
CA GLY A 19 15.45 -1.90 -9.04
C GLY A 19 15.79 -2.05 -7.56
N SER A 20 15.47 -1.06 -6.70
CA SER A 20 15.82 -1.12 -5.29
C SER A 20 14.92 -2.12 -4.55
N THR A 21 15.51 -3.03 -3.78
CA THR A 21 14.79 -3.99 -2.92
C THR A 21 14.82 -3.61 -1.45
N LYS A 22 15.53 -2.52 -1.11
CA LYS A 22 15.68 -2.02 0.25
C LYS A 22 15.52 -0.51 0.25
N LEU A 23 14.88 0.03 1.29
CA LEU A 23 14.80 1.47 1.52
C LEU A 23 14.82 1.76 3.02
N ARG A 24 15.25 2.97 3.38
CA ARG A 24 15.14 3.48 4.74
C ARG A 24 13.87 4.29 4.90
N CYS A 25 13.22 4.14 6.04
CA CYS A 25 12.04 4.89 6.39
C CYS A 25 12.05 5.40 7.83
N LEU A 26 11.39 6.53 8.03
CA LEU A 26 11.02 7.04 9.34
C LEU A 26 9.63 6.48 9.67
N PRO A 27 9.46 5.73 10.76
CA PRO A 27 8.15 5.21 11.17
C PRO A 27 7.14 6.34 11.42
N GLY A 28 5.91 6.13 10.97
CA GLY A 28 4.77 7.00 11.23
C GLY A 28 4.01 6.60 12.50
N ALA A 29 2.74 7.02 12.58
CA ALA A 29 1.88 6.76 13.74
C ALA A 29 1.59 5.27 13.97
N THR A 30 1.82 4.40 12.98
CA THR A 30 1.72 2.95 13.13
C THR A 30 2.95 2.28 12.51
N LYS A 31 3.76 1.63 13.34
CA LYS A 31 5.00 0.94 12.92
C LYS A 31 4.68 -0.16 11.90
N LEU A 32 5.44 -0.23 10.80
CA LEU A 32 5.38 -1.32 9.84
C LEU A 32 5.93 -2.60 10.47
N LYS A 33 5.29 -3.73 10.20
CA LYS A 33 5.77 -5.05 10.63
C LYS A 33 6.04 -5.95 9.43
N ASN A 34 6.84 -6.98 9.63
CA ASN A 34 7.05 -8.04 8.65
C ASN A 34 5.68 -8.60 8.18
N GLY A 35 5.52 -8.73 6.87
CA GLY A 35 4.28 -9.15 6.22
C GLY A 35 3.26 -8.04 6.00
N ASP A 36 3.40 -6.86 6.61
CA ASP A 36 2.50 -5.73 6.32
C ASP A 36 2.65 -5.33 4.84
N ALA A 37 1.53 -5.02 4.20
CA ALA A 37 1.53 -4.39 2.88
C ALA A 37 1.58 -2.87 3.03
N LEU A 38 2.34 -2.21 2.15
CA LEU A 38 2.43 -0.76 2.07
C LEU A 38 2.32 -0.30 0.62
N ALA A 39 1.86 0.93 0.43
CA ALA A 39 1.86 1.60 -0.87
C ALA A 39 2.76 2.83 -0.83
N VAL A 40 3.62 2.99 -1.83
CA VAL A 40 4.40 4.20 -2.06
C VAL A 40 3.66 5.03 -3.10
N ARG A 41 3.32 6.28 -2.75
CA ARG A 41 2.57 7.18 -3.63
C ARG A 41 3.23 8.55 -3.71
N GLY A 42 3.36 9.07 -4.93
CA GLY A 42 3.86 10.41 -5.18
C GLY A 42 2.91 11.50 -4.67
N LYS A 43 3.44 12.72 -4.46
CA LYS A 43 2.65 13.89 -4.01
C LYS A 43 1.58 14.33 -5.00
N ASP A 44 1.76 14.01 -6.28
CA ASP A 44 0.78 14.24 -7.34
C ASP A 44 -0.39 13.26 -7.30
N GLY A 45 -0.33 12.27 -6.40
CA GLY A 45 -1.34 11.26 -6.22
C GLY A 45 -1.41 10.24 -7.37
N LYS A 46 -0.51 10.31 -8.36
CA LYS A 46 -0.51 9.39 -9.50
C LYS A 46 0.45 8.24 -9.24
N GLY A 47 -0.04 7.02 -9.48
CA GLY A 47 0.77 5.81 -9.32
C GLY A 47 1.00 5.45 -7.85
N ALA A 48 0.53 4.26 -7.48
CA ALA A 48 0.92 3.61 -6.25
C ALA A 48 1.64 2.31 -6.60
N GLU A 49 2.84 2.13 -6.04
CA GLU A 49 3.51 0.84 -6.01
C GLU A 49 3.27 0.18 -4.66
N CYS A 50 2.76 -1.06 -4.68
CA CYS A 50 2.48 -1.82 -3.48
C CYS A 50 3.58 -2.85 -3.22
N PHE A 51 4.02 -2.93 -1.97
CA PHE A 51 5.05 -3.87 -1.53
C PHE A 51 4.58 -4.60 -0.29
N ARG A 52 5.12 -5.79 -0.05
CA ARG A 52 5.09 -6.44 1.26
C ARG A 52 6.44 -6.22 1.94
N VAL A 53 6.39 -5.90 3.22
CA VAL A 53 7.59 -5.78 4.06
C VAL A 53 8.11 -7.18 4.36
N LEU A 54 9.33 -7.48 3.94
CA LEU A 54 10.03 -8.71 4.28
C LEU A 54 10.71 -8.58 5.65
N PRO A 55 10.97 -9.71 6.34
CA PRO A 55 11.83 -9.71 7.51
C PRO A 55 13.19 -9.10 7.21
N THR A 56 13.66 -8.20 8.06
CA THR A 56 15.04 -7.71 8.02
C THR A 56 15.93 -8.68 8.79
N GLU A 57 17.08 -9.04 8.21
CA GLU A 57 18.05 -9.97 8.85
C GLU A 57 18.67 -9.37 10.12
N ASP A 58 18.69 -8.03 10.23
CA ASP A 58 19.18 -7.30 11.37
C ASP A 58 18.08 -6.39 11.92
N GLY A 59 18.03 -6.21 13.24
CA GLY A 59 17.06 -5.38 13.97
C GLY A 59 17.11 -3.87 13.66
N GLU A 60 17.52 -3.48 12.46
CA GLU A 60 17.52 -2.12 11.94
C GLU A 60 16.07 -1.63 11.76
N GLU A 61 15.51 -1.01 12.80
CA GLU A 61 14.11 -0.56 12.82
C GLU A 61 13.72 0.43 11.71
N LEU A 62 14.72 1.03 11.04
CA LEU A 62 14.52 2.04 9.99
C LEU A 62 14.67 1.47 8.57
N ARG A 63 15.05 0.20 8.40
CA ARG A 63 15.23 -0.41 7.08
C ARG A 63 14.03 -1.29 6.75
N LEU A 64 13.55 -1.19 5.51
CA LEU A 64 12.54 -2.07 4.97
C LEU A 64 13.14 -2.87 3.83
N GLU A 65 12.92 -4.17 3.84
CA GLU A 65 13.11 -5.03 2.68
C GLU A 65 11.78 -5.24 1.97
N LEU A 66 11.81 -5.18 0.64
CA LEU A 66 10.63 -5.25 -0.21
C LEU A 66 10.55 -6.62 -0.89
N ASP A 67 9.34 -7.16 -1.01
CA ASP A 67 9.07 -8.43 -1.71
C ASP A 67 9.39 -8.41 -3.21
N ARG A 68 9.58 -7.22 -3.78
CA ARG A 68 9.97 -7.02 -5.18
C ARG A 68 10.75 -5.70 -5.34
N PRO A 69 11.59 -5.59 -6.38
CA PRO A 69 12.26 -4.34 -6.68
C PRO A 69 11.25 -3.23 -7.02
N THR A 70 11.58 -1.99 -6.68
CA THR A 70 10.84 -0.80 -7.10
C THR A 70 10.86 -0.68 -8.63
N ALA A 71 9.72 -0.40 -9.24
CA ALA A 71 9.63 -0.05 -10.66
C ALA A 71 9.91 1.44 -10.88
N GLY A 72 9.48 2.27 -9.94
CA GLY A 72 9.60 3.72 -9.97
C GLY A 72 10.81 4.26 -9.21
N ARG A 73 10.99 5.58 -9.37
CA ARG A 73 11.97 6.37 -8.64
C ARG A 73 11.26 7.16 -7.55
N TRP A 74 11.73 7.06 -6.31
CA TRP A 74 11.10 7.71 -5.17
C TRP A 74 12.07 8.66 -4.48
N LYS A 75 11.56 9.77 -3.95
CA LYS A 75 12.37 10.79 -3.28
C LYS A 75 12.16 10.75 -1.78
N ARG A 76 13.08 11.38 -1.06
CA ARG A 76 12.92 11.64 0.38
C ARG A 76 11.56 12.24 0.72
N HIS A 77 11.03 11.85 1.87
CA HIS A 77 9.74 12.28 2.42
C HIS A 77 8.50 11.79 1.66
N THR A 78 8.66 10.96 0.62
CA THR A 78 7.54 10.26 -0.01
C THR A 78 6.82 9.40 1.04
N LEU A 79 5.49 9.42 1.00
CA LEU A 79 4.65 8.76 1.99
C LEU A 79 4.59 7.25 1.74
N LEU A 80 4.70 6.50 2.84
CA LEU A 80 4.35 5.09 2.91
C LEU A 80 2.93 5.00 3.46
N LEU A 81 1.98 4.64 2.61
CA LEU A 81 0.56 4.54 2.93
C LEU A 81 0.20 3.11 3.34
N PRO A 82 -0.83 2.93 4.19
CA PRO A 82 -1.35 1.61 4.49
C PRO A 82 -1.91 0.96 3.22
N ALA A 83 -1.60 -0.31 3.02
CA ALA A 83 -2.16 -1.12 1.94
C ALA A 83 -2.60 -2.49 2.48
N ALA A 84 -3.42 -3.18 1.69
CA ALA A 84 -3.76 -4.57 1.89
C ALA A 84 -3.72 -5.27 0.52
N ALA A 85 -3.31 -6.53 0.50
CA ALA A 85 -3.28 -7.35 -0.70
C ALA A 85 -3.66 -8.78 -0.34
N ALA A 86 -4.65 -9.32 -1.04
CA ALA A 86 -5.13 -10.69 -0.88
C ALA A 86 -5.42 -11.32 -2.26
N VAL A 87 -5.66 -12.62 -2.26
CA VAL A 87 -6.13 -13.38 -3.41
C VAL A 87 -7.57 -13.78 -3.12
N SER A 88 -8.40 -13.86 -4.16
CA SER A 88 -9.77 -14.35 -4.02
C SER A 88 -9.77 -15.81 -3.58
N ASP A 89 -10.78 -16.20 -2.81
CA ASP A 89 -11.05 -17.61 -2.58
C ASP A 89 -11.64 -18.27 -3.84
N ARG A 90 -11.97 -19.56 -3.71
CA ARG A 90 -12.55 -20.37 -4.79
C ARG A 90 -13.90 -19.85 -5.28
N ASP A 91 -14.60 -19.11 -4.43
CA ASP A 91 -15.95 -18.57 -4.67
C ASP A 91 -15.87 -17.11 -5.16
N GLY A 92 -14.65 -16.58 -5.38
CA GLY A 92 -14.39 -15.24 -5.90
C GLY A 92 -14.35 -14.14 -4.84
N TRP A 93 -14.46 -14.47 -3.55
CA TRP A 93 -14.50 -13.49 -2.47
C TRP A 93 -13.11 -13.08 -2.00
N VAL A 94 -12.96 -11.80 -1.66
CA VAL A 94 -11.73 -11.26 -1.08
C VAL A 94 -12.05 -10.59 0.26
N LEU A 95 -11.40 -11.05 1.33
CA LEU A 95 -11.36 -10.33 2.60
C LEU A 95 -10.03 -9.58 2.72
N LEU A 96 -10.09 -8.25 2.79
CA LEU A 96 -8.91 -7.39 2.94
C LEU A 96 -8.79 -6.87 4.37
N PRO A 97 -7.97 -7.50 5.23
CA PRO A 97 -7.70 -6.95 6.55
C PRO A 97 -6.81 -5.72 6.42
N PHE A 98 -7.33 -4.55 6.79
CA PHE A 98 -6.53 -3.34 6.91
C PHE A 98 -5.98 -3.22 8.31
N ARG A 99 -4.65 -3.11 8.40
CA ARG A 99 -3.97 -2.74 9.64
C ARG A 99 -3.60 -1.26 9.59
N GLY A 100 -3.94 -0.53 10.63
CA GLY A 100 -3.57 0.87 10.80
C GLY A 100 -4.78 1.80 10.82
N ARG A 101 -4.51 3.11 10.80
CA ARG A 101 -5.56 4.12 10.69
C ARG A 101 -5.86 4.37 9.22
N VAL A 102 -7.14 4.43 8.89
CA VAL A 102 -7.63 4.84 7.58
C VAL A 102 -8.52 6.05 7.79
N SER A 103 -8.50 7.01 6.86
CA SER A 103 -9.29 8.24 6.99
C SER A 103 -10.80 7.91 7.07
N PRO A 104 -11.54 8.50 8.03
CA PRO A 104 -12.97 8.26 8.20
C PRO A 104 -13.84 8.89 7.10
N VAL A 105 -13.30 9.84 6.34
CA VAL A 105 -13.96 10.54 5.22
C VAL A 105 -13.20 10.33 3.89
N GLY A 106 -12.40 9.26 3.83
CA GLY A 106 -11.55 8.95 2.69
C GLY A 106 -12.15 7.97 1.69
N GLY A 107 -11.30 7.46 0.81
CA GLY A 107 -11.61 6.33 -0.03
C GLY A 107 -10.40 5.44 -0.25
N VAL A 108 -10.63 4.15 -0.48
CA VAL A 108 -9.62 3.16 -0.83
C VAL A 108 -9.47 3.12 -2.34
N ALA A 109 -8.25 3.25 -2.83
CA ALA A 109 -7.95 2.87 -4.21
C ALA A 109 -7.83 1.36 -4.27
N VAL A 110 -8.68 0.73 -5.09
CA VAL A 110 -8.67 -0.72 -5.29
C VAL A 110 -8.18 -1.02 -6.68
N ARG A 111 -7.20 -1.90 -6.75
CA ARG A 111 -6.66 -2.41 -8.00
C ARG A 111 -6.90 -3.91 -8.08
N LEU A 112 -7.78 -4.32 -8.98
CA LEU A 112 -8.05 -5.73 -9.27
C LEU A 112 -7.22 -6.15 -10.48
N LYS A 113 -6.50 -7.26 -10.36
CA LYS A 113 -5.70 -7.82 -11.44
C LYS A 113 -6.16 -9.24 -11.73
N HIS A 114 -6.37 -9.55 -13.00
CA HIS A 114 -6.69 -10.89 -13.49
C HIS A 114 -5.99 -11.08 -14.84
N GLU A 115 -5.06 -12.03 -14.91
CA GLU A 115 -4.19 -12.21 -16.08
C GLU A 115 -3.54 -10.86 -16.47
N ASP A 116 -3.70 -10.44 -17.72
CA ASP A 116 -3.14 -9.18 -18.24
C ASP A 116 -4.05 -7.96 -18.00
N ARG A 117 -5.19 -8.15 -17.33
CA ARG A 117 -6.18 -7.09 -17.10
C ARG A 117 -5.98 -6.47 -15.72
N THR A 118 -6.04 -5.14 -15.68
CA THR A 118 -6.03 -4.36 -14.43
C THR A 118 -7.19 -3.38 -14.44
N LEU A 119 -8.00 -3.42 -13.38
CA LEU A 119 -9.02 -2.41 -13.07
C LEU A 119 -8.52 -1.59 -11.89
N GLU A 120 -8.71 -0.28 -11.94
CA GLU A 120 -8.51 0.62 -10.81
C GLU A 120 -9.78 1.39 -10.52
N GLU A 121 -10.26 1.31 -9.28
CA GLU A 121 -11.47 1.95 -8.78
C GLU A 121 -11.19 2.67 -7.47
N ARG A 122 -12.03 3.64 -7.11
CA ARG A 122 -11.93 4.33 -5.82
C ARG A 122 -13.21 4.14 -5.03
N TRP A 123 -13.10 3.52 -3.87
CA TRP A 123 -14.24 3.16 -3.03
C TRP A 123 -14.32 4.07 -1.82
N PRO A 124 -15.48 4.69 -1.53
CA PRO A 124 -15.63 5.49 -0.33
C PRO A 124 -15.55 4.62 0.94
N LEU A 125 -15.04 5.21 2.01
CA LEU A 125 -15.06 4.58 3.34
C LEU A 125 -16.07 5.28 4.24
N GLU A 126 -16.89 4.47 4.91
CA GLU A 126 -17.78 4.93 5.97
C GLU A 126 -17.34 4.29 7.29
N GLN A 127 -17.06 5.14 8.29
CA GLN A 127 -16.61 4.68 9.61
C GLN A 127 -17.61 3.73 10.25
N GLY A 128 -17.12 2.60 10.76
CA GLY A 128 -17.93 1.63 11.51
C GLY A 128 -18.87 0.77 10.65
N LYS A 129 -18.76 0.82 9.32
CA LYS A 129 -19.58 0.01 8.42
C LYS A 129 -18.74 -0.93 7.56
N THR A 130 -19.32 -2.08 7.25
CA THR A 130 -18.83 -2.94 6.18
C THR A 130 -19.39 -2.40 4.87
N ASN A 131 -18.52 -2.00 3.96
CA ASN A 131 -18.91 -1.56 2.63
C ASN A 131 -18.81 -2.76 1.68
N VAL A 132 -19.95 -3.18 1.13
CA VAL A 132 -20.04 -4.22 0.09
C VAL A 132 -20.25 -3.52 -1.23
N LEU A 133 -19.46 -3.89 -2.22
CA LEU A 133 -19.43 -3.23 -3.51
C LEU A 133 -20.02 -4.13 -4.58
N PRO A 134 -20.50 -3.55 -5.70
CA PRO A 134 -21.12 -4.34 -6.75
C PRO A 134 -20.16 -5.38 -7.29
N ASP A 135 -20.74 -6.49 -7.76
CA ASP A 135 -19.98 -7.56 -8.40
C ASP A 135 -19.17 -7.01 -9.56
N PHE A 136 -17.89 -7.35 -9.57
CA PHE A 136 -17.03 -7.00 -10.67
C PHE A 136 -16.97 -8.14 -11.68
N VAL A 137 -17.50 -7.90 -12.88
CA VAL A 137 -17.47 -8.85 -13.99
C VAL A 137 -16.58 -8.30 -15.08
N TRP A 138 -15.54 -9.05 -15.45
CA TRP A 138 -14.76 -8.76 -16.63
C TRP A 138 -15.64 -8.90 -17.87
N ALA A 139 -16.01 -7.78 -18.51
CA ALA A 139 -16.62 -7.82 -19.83
C ALA A 139 -15.67 -8.57 -20.79
N LYS A 140 -16.21 -9.53 -21.54
CA LYS A 140 -15.47 -10.31 -22.54
C LYS A 140 -14.93 -9.41 -23.66
#